data_AF-A0A7X0LVY4-F1
#
_entry.id   AF-A0A7X0LVY4-F1
#
_cell.length_a   1.000
_cell.length_b   1.000
_cell.length_c   1.000
_cell.angle_alpha   90.00
_cell.angle_beta   90.00
_cell.angle_gamma   90.00
#
_symmetry.space_group_name_H-M   'P 1'
#
loop_
_entity.id
_entity.type
_entity.pdbx_description
1 polymer ?
#
loop_
_entity_poly.entity_id
_entity_poly.type
_entity_poly.pdbx_seq_one_letter_code
_entity_poly.pdbx_strand_id
1 'polypeptide(L)'
;MGVVNVMEKVKITERQARSIETLLKVWDGDLERCVLCKVGGFNSAYEPINELTFDDFVKALYIGYEIEPEFKANDYVLFDDGSIGRYIPAPKGFSVKHHPVRHATDEEIEHEKERVKWAEIGRKVNEWREGDIVERLDGELMEITRMAINTSGNKFPFVDSVQMTIEHLNEHFTLVCPIENRFDK
;
A
#
# COMPACT_ATOMS: atom_id res chain seq x y z
N MET A 1 -14.65 -23.59 29.76
CA MET A 1 -15.03 -23.19 28.40
C MET A 1 -13.81 -23.37 27.52
N GLY A 2 -13.85 -24.29 26.56
CA GLY A 2 -12.72 -24.52 25.65
C GLY A 2 -12.67 -23.42 24.60
N VAL A 3 -11.51 -22.80 24.40
CA VAL A 3 -11.28 -21.88 23.28
C VAL A 3 -11.29 -22.72 22.02
N VAL A 4 -12.30 -22.54 21.17
CA VAL A 4 -12.30 -23.11 19.83
C VAL A 4 -11.34 -22.27 19.00
N ASN A 5 -10.16 -22.82 18.68
CA ASN A 5 -9.27 -22.21 17.69
C ASN A 5 -9.96 -22.34 16.32
N VAL A 6 -10.52 -21.24 15.85
CA VAL A 6 -10.97 -21.13 14.46
C VAL A 6 -9.70 -21.16 13.61
N MET A 7 -9.53 -22.20 12.80
CA MET A 7 -8.38 -22.29 11.90
C MET A 7 -8.52 -21.20 10.84
N GLU A 8 -7.45 -20.41 10.66
CA GLU A 8 -7.41 -19.31 9.70
C GLU A 8 -7.48 -19.84 8.27
N LYS A 9 -8.34 -19.24 7.45
CA LYS A 9 -8.44 -19.57 6.02
C LYS A 9 -7.23 -19.03 5.28
N VAL A 10 -6.77 -19.76 4.28
CA VAL A 10 -5.70 -19.29 3.41
C VAL A 10 -6.23 -18.29 2.39
N LYS A 11 -5.44 -17.26 2.09
CA LYS A 11 -5.75 -16.29 1.05
C LYS A 11 -5.20 -16.77 -0.29
N ILE A 12 -6.03 -16.78 -1.33
CA ILE A 12 -5.66 -17.23 -2.68
C ILE A 12 -6.21 -16.28 -3.74
N THR A 13 -5.61 -16.27 -4.92
CA THR A 13 -6.12 -15.46 -6.04
C THR A 13 -7.40 -16.06 -6.64
N GLU A 14 -8.20 -15.24 -7.33
CA GLU A 14 -9.41 -15.72 -8.02
C GLU A 14 -9.08 -16.81 -9.07
N ARG A 15 -7.92 -16.70 -9.74
CA ARG A 15 -7.43 -17.72 -10.68
C ARG A 15 -7.18 -19.05 -9.99
N GLN A 16 -6.54 -19.05 -8.81
CA GLN A 16 -6.31 -20.25 -8.00
C GLN A 16 -7.63 -20.84 -7.50
N ALA A 17 -8.56 -20.00 -7.00
CA ALA A 17 -9.88 -20.44 -6.55
C ALA A 17 -10.65 -21.17 -7.66
N ARG A 18 -10.75 -20.58 -8.86
CA ARG A 18 -11.38 -21.22 -10.02
C ARG A 18 -10.73 -22.55 -10.41
N SER A 19 -9.39 -22.63 -10.33
CA SER A 19 -8.67 -23.88 -10.58
C SER A 19 -8.98 -24.95 -9.54
N ILE A 20 -9.04 -24.59 -8.24
CA ILE A 20 -9.42 -25.52 -7.15
C ILE A 20 -10.86 -26.02 -7.34
N GLU A 21 -11.81 -25.12 -7.63
CA GLU A 21 -13.21 -25.49 -7.88
C GLU A 21 -13.35 -26.44 -9.08
N THR A 22 -12.61 -26.17 -10.16
CA THR A 22 -12.59 -27.04 -11.35
C THR A 22 -12.00 -28.41 -11.01
N LEU A 23 -10.92 -28.44 -10.22
CA LEU A 23 -10.27 -29.66 -9.78
C LEU A 23 -11.20 -30.54 -8.95
N LEU A 24 -11.84 -29.95 -7.94
CA LEU A 24 -12.82 -30.61 -7.08
C LEU A 24 -13.99 -31.18 -7.90
N LYS A 25 -14.45 -30.45 -8.91
CA LYS A 25 -15.52 -30.94 -9.80
C LYS A 25 -15.09 -32.14 -10.65
N VAL A 26 -13.85 -32.15 -11.16
CA VAL A 26 -13.34 -33.24 -12.01
C VAL A 26 -13.10 -34.52 -11.22
N TRP A 27 -12.80 -34.41 -9.93
CA TRP A 27 -12.57 -35.55 -9.04
C TRP A 27 -13.71 -35.80 -8.05
N ASP A 28 -14.89 -35.25 -8.31
CA ASP A 28 -16.10 -35.47 -7.50
C ASP A 28 -15.88 -35.21 -5.99
N GLY A 29 -15.04 -34.22 -5.68
CA GLY A 29 -14.68 -33.84 -4.31
C GLY A 29 -13.64 -34.74 -3.64
N ASP A 30 -12.97 -35.65 -4.34
CA ASP A 30 -11.91 -36.51 -3.79
C ASP A 30 -10.65 -35.70 -3.42
N LEU A 31 -10.60 -35.24 -2.16
CA LEU A 31 -9.51 -34.41 -1.63
C LEU A 31 -8.16 -35.13 -1.58
N GLU A 32 -8.14 -36.43 -1.28
CA GLU A 32 -6.90 -37.20 -1.20
C GLU A 32 -6.23 -37.29 -2.57
N ARG A 33 -7.05 -37.54 -3.60
CA ARG A 33 -6.59 -37.51 -4.99
C ARG A 33 -6.10 -36.13 -5.39
N CYS A 34 -6.76 -35.06 -4.90
CA CYS A 34 -6.28 -33.69 -5.11
C CYS A 34 -4.86 -33.48 -4.60
N VAL A 35 -4.62 -33.89 -3.35
CA VAL A 35 -3.33 -33.75 -2.67
C VAL A 35 -2.24 -34.60 -3.35
N LEU A 36 -2.57 -35.84 -3.74
CA LEU A 36 -1.60 -36.72 -4.41
C LEU A 36 -1.14 -36.14 -5.75
N CYS A 37 -2.05 -35.57 -6.54
CA CYS A 37 -1.72 -34.99 -7.84
C CYS A 37 -0.85 -33.73 -7.74
N LYS A 38 -0.98 -32.94 -6.67
CA LYS A 38 -0.13 -31.75 -6.43
C LYS A 38 1.36 -32.11 -6.37
N VAL A 39 1.72 -33.30 -5.91
CA VAL A 39 3.12 -33.77 -5.86
C VAL A 39 3.73 -33.89 -7.26
N GLY A 40 2.93 -34.28 -8.25
CA GLY A 40 3.36 -34.38 -9.66
C GLY A 40 3.32 -33.07 -10.43
N GLY A 41 2.77 -32.01 -9.82
CA GLY A 41 2.49 -30.75 -10.49
C GLY A 41 1.23 -30.80 -11.36
N PHE A 42 0.56 -29.65 -11.44
CA PHE A 42 -0.62 -29.46 -12.25
C PHE A 42 -0.28 -28.85 -13.61
N ASN A 43 -1.02 -29.21 -14.65
CA ASN A 43 -0.87 -28.65 -16.00
C ASN A 43 -2.16 -27.94 -16.45
N SER A 44 -2.06 -27.12 -17.49
CA SER A 44 -3.22 -26.49 -18.15
C SER A 44 -4.08 -25.65 -17.19
N ALA A 45 -5.39 -25.89 -17.11
CA ALA A 45 -6.33 -25.13 -16.28
C ALA A 45 -6.03 -25.20 -14.76
N TYR A 46 -5.17 -26.12 -14.32
CA TYR A 46 -4.80 -26.33 -12.92
C TYR A 46 -3.41 -25.79 -12.59
N GLU A 47 -2.64 -25.36 -13.58
CA GLU A 47 -1.33 -24.73 -13.40
C GLU A 47 -1.29 -23.64 -12.31
N PRO A 48 -2.30 -22.77 -12.13
CA PRO A 48 -2.25 -21.72 -11.11
C PRO A 48 -2.12 -22.27 -9.68
N ILE A 49 -2.61 -23.49 -9.44
CA ILE A 49 -2.50 -24.17 -8.15
C ILE A 49 -1.03 -24.45 -7.81
N ASN A 50 -0.14 -24.57 -8.79
CA ASN A 50 1.29 -24.81 -8.56
C ASN A 50 1.97 -23.67 -7.79
N GLU A 51 1.44 -22.45 -7.91
CA GLU A 51 1.95 -21.26 -7.23
C GLU A 51 1.71 -21.30 -5.71
N LEU A 52 0.74 -22.09 -5.24
CA LEU A 52 0.50 -22.32 -3.80
C LEU A 52 1.55 -23.25 -3.21
N THR A 53 1.98 -22.96 -1.98
CA THR A 53 2.74 -23.93 -1.19
C THR A 53 1.90 -25.18 -0.95
N PHE A 54 2.54 -26.31 -0.66
CA PHE A 54 1.81 -27.55 -0.40
C PHE A 54 0.87 -27.41 0.81
N ASP A 55 1.32 -26.73 1.87
CA ASP A 55 0.53 -26.48 3.08
C ASP A 55 -0.68 -25.58 2.78
N ASP A 56 -0.48 -24.49 2.03
CA ASP A 56 -1.57 -23.58 1.63
C ASP A 56 -2.60 -24.28 0.75
N PHE A 57 -2.16 -25.14 -0.16
CA PHE A 57 -3.06 -25.94 -0.99
C PHE A 57 -3.91 -26.91 -0.15
N VAL A 58 -3.30 -27.62 0.80
CA VAL A 58 -4.03 -28.51 1.72
C VAL A 58 -5.01 -27.70 2.57
N LYS A 59 -4.60 -26.56 3.14
CA LYS A 59 -5.50 -25.68 3.90
C LYS A 59 -6.68 -25.20 3.04
N ALA A 60 -6.42 -24.77 1.80
CA ALA A 60 -7.47 -24.34 0.88
C ALA A 60 -8.53 -25.43 0.63
N LEU A 61 -8.10 -26.70 0.55
CA LEU A 61 -9.01 -27.84 0.33
C LEU A 61 -9.82 -28.22 1.57
N TYR A 62 -9.20 -28.27 2.75
CA TYR A 62 -9.84 -28.83 3.96
C TYR A 62 -10.47 -27.79 4.88
N ILE A 63 -9.90 -26.58 4.94
CA ILE A 63 -10.36 -25.48 5.80
C ILE A 63 -11.17 -24.47 4.98
N GLY A 64 -10.85 -24.37 3.69
CA GLY A 64 -11.37 -23.36 2.77
C GLY A 64 -10.40 -22.19 2.62
N TYR A 65 -10.79 -21.27 1.75
CA TYR A 65 -9.97 -20.12 1.39
C TYR A 65 -10.79 -18.82 1.37
N GLU A 66 -10.08 -17.71 1.36
CA GLU A 66 -10.59 -16.38 1.05
C GLU A 66 -9.96 -15.91 -0.26
N ILE A 67 -10.77 -15.34 -1.15
CA ILE A 67 -10.26 -14.82 -2.43
C ILE A 67 -9.65 -13.44 -2.18
N GLU A 68 -8.38 -13.28 -2.50
CA GLU A 68 -7.74 -11.98 -2.51
C GLU A 68 -8.40 -11.08 -3.56
N PRO A 69 -8.78 -9.85 -3.21
CA PRO A 69 -9.33 -8.91 -4.17
C PRO A 69 -8.40 -8.75 -5.38
N GLU A 70 -8.93 -8.87 -6.60
CA GLU A 70 -8.15 -8.55 -7.79
C GLU A 70 -7.84 -7.05 -7.82
N PHE A 71 -6.59 -6.71 -8.15
CA PHE A 71 -6.18 -5.32 -8.34
C PHE A 71 -6.96 -4.66 -9.47
N LYS A 72 -7.55 -3.50 -9.20
CA LYS A 72 -8.21 -2.67 -10.21
C LYS A 72 -7.28 -1.57 -10.68
N ALA A 73 -7.47 -1.14 -11.92
CA ALA A 73 -6.69 -0.05 -12.48
C ALA A 73 -6.80 1.19 -11.59
N ASN A 74 -5.64 1.78 -11.26
CA ASN A 74 -5.43 2.90 -10.33
C ASN A 74 -5.55 2.60 -8.84
N ASP A 75 -5.70 1.33 -8.42
CA ASP A 75 -5.57 0.99 -7.01
C ASP A 75 -4.15 1.31 -6.53
N TYR A 76 -4.03 1.78 -5.29
CA TYR A 76 -2.72 1.91 -4.65
C TYR A 76 -2.26 0.54 -4.17
N VAL A 77 -1.06 0.14 -4.59
CA VAL A 77 -0.47 -1.16 -4.31
C VAL A 77 0.94 -0.99 -3.77
N LEU A 78 1.33 -1.91 -2.89
CA LEU A 78 2.71 -2.05 -2.43
C LEU A 78 3.45 -2.99 -3.39
N PHE A 79 4.57 -2.52 -3.94
CA PHE A 79 5.45 -3.31 -4.79
C PHE A 79 6.47 -4.11 -3.95
N ASP A 80 7.11 -5.07 -4.60
CA ASP A 80 8.13 -5.94 -4.01
C ASP A 80 9.36 -5.20 -3.49
N ASP A 81 9.69 -4.05 -4.07
CA ASP A 81 10.76 -3.15 -3.61
C ASP A 81 10.34 -2.27 -2.42
N GLY A 82 9.11 -2.41 -1.93
CA GLY A 82 8.54 -1.62 -0.83
C GLY A 82 8.02 -0.25 -1.25
N SER A 83 8.10 0.11 -2.53
CA SER A 83 7.49 1.35 -3.02
C SER A 83 5.97 1.23 -3.12
N ILE A 84 5.28 2.35 -2.99
CA ILE A 84 3.83 2.44 -3.17
C ILE A 84 3.58 3.18 -4.49
N GLY A 85 2.66 2.66 -5.29
CA GLY A 85 2.25 3.34 -6.50
C GLY A 85 0.89 2.87 -6.99
N ARG A 86 0.47 3.37 -8.14
CA ARG A 86 -0.79 2.98 -8.76
C ARG A 86 -0.62 1.73 -9.60
N TYR A 87 -1.51 0.77 -9.42
CA TYR A 87 -1.59 -0.41 -10.25
C TYR A 87 -2.04 -0.02 -11.66
N ILE A 88 -1.20 -0.36 -12.64
CA ILE A 88 -1.50 -0.22 -14.05
C ILE A 88 -1.52 -1.64 -14.64
N PRO A 89 -2.69 -2.16 -15.05
CA PRO A 89 -2.77 -3.50 -15.60
C PRO A 89 -1.90 -3.61 -16.85
N ALA A 90 -1.11 -4.67 -16.94
CA ALA A 90 -0.28 -4.92 -18.10
C ALA A 90 -1.16 -5.08 -19.35
N PRO A 91 -0.82 -4.47 -20.49
CA PRO A 91 -1.43 -4.86 -21.76
C PRO A 91 -1.19 -6.35 -22.01
N LYS A 92 -2.15 -7.03 -22.65
CA LYS A 92 -2.00 -8.46 -22.98
C LYS A 92 -0.69 -8.70 -23.73
N GLY A 93 0.13 -9.62 -23.21
CA GLY A 93 1.43 -9.99 -23.79
C GLY A 93 2.65 -9.25 -23.22
N PHE A 94 2.46 -8.36 -22.23
CA PHE A 94 3.55 -7.68 -21.55
C PHE A 94 3.74 -8.22 -20.13
N SER A 95 5.00 -8.42 -19.74
CA SER A 95 5.37 -8.70 -18.36
C SER A 95 5.72 -7.39 -17.64
N VAL A 96 5.17 -7.18 -16.45
CA VAL A 96 5.52 -6.03 -15.60
C VAL A 96 6.76 -6.40 -14.80
N LYS A 97 7.75 -5.50 -14.71
CA LYS A 97 8.98 -5.75 -13.95
C LYS A 97 8.76 -5.74 -12.43
N HIS A 98 7.74 -5.04 -11.96
CA HIS A 98 7.39 -4.92 -10.56
C HIS A 98 6.05 -5.60 -10.34
N HIS A 99 6.04 -6.62 -9.49
CA HIS A 99 4.83 -7.33 -9.15
C HIS A 99 4.19 -6.66 -7.93
N PRO A 100 2.92 -6.21 -8.03
CA PRO A 100 2.21 -5.76 -6.85
C PRO A 100 2.09 -6.94 -5.88
N VAL A 101 2.45 -6.71 -4.62
CA VAL A 101 2.42 -7.72 -3.57
C VAL A 101 1.05 -7.77 -2.92
N ARG A 102 0.50 -6.59 -2.60
CA ARG A 102 -0.80 -6.43 -1.96
C ARG A 102 -1.36 -5.03 -2.21
N HIS A 103 -2.62 -4.83 -1.86
CA HIS A 103 -3.19 -3.49 -1.74
C HIS A 103 -2.43 -2.74 -0.63
N ALA A 104 -2.14 -1.46 -0.87
CA ALA A 104 -1.59 -0.59 0.17
C ALA A 104 -2.64 -0.40 1.27
N THR A 105 -2.21 -0.25 2.52
CA THR A 105 -3.12 0.10 3.63
C THR A 105 -3.56 1.57 3.51
N ASP A 106 -4.60 1.96 4.23
CA ASP A 106 -5.07 3.35 4.19
C ASP A 106 -3.98 4.33 4.65
N GLU A 107 -3.19 3.97 5.66
CA GLU A 107 -2.07 4.77 6.16
C GLU A 107 -0.94 4.89 5.14
N GLU A 108 -0.60 3.78 4.46
CA GLU A 108 0.37 3.77 3.36
C GLU A 108 -0.07 4.67 2.20
N ILE A 109 -1.36 4.62 1.84
CA ILE A 109 -1.95 5.45 0.81
C ILE A 109 -1.89 6.93 1.18
N GLU A 110 -2.20 7.26 2.44
CA GLU A 110 -2.15 8.64 2.93
C GLU A 110 -0.71 9.20 2.87
N HIS A 111 0.26 8.43 3.35
CA HIS A 111 1.67 8.80 3.29
C HIS A 111 2.16 8.98 1.84
N GLU A 112 1.79 8.10 0.92
CA GLU A 112 2.16 8.23 -0.49
C GLU A 112 1.49 9.45 -1.16
N LYS A 113 0.22 9.72 -0.84
CA LYS A 113 -0.47 10.93 -1.32
C LYS A 113 0.22 12.20 -0.83
N GLU A 114 0.63 12.23 0.43
CA GLU A 114 1.41 13.33 0.98
C GLU A 114 2.74 13.48 0.23
N ARG A 115 3.49 12.38 0.04
CA ARG A 115 4.73 12.37 -0.72
C ARG A 115 4.57 12.93 -2.13
N VAL A 116 3.51 12.55 -2.83
CA VAL A 116 3.21 13.07 -4.18
C VAL A 116 2.93 14.57 -4.14
N LYS A 117 2.12 15.06 -3.19
CA LYS A 117 1.83 16.51 -3.04
C LYS A 117 3.11 17.33 -2.84
N TRP A 118 4.02 16.89 -1.97
CA TRP A 118 5.30 17.56 -1.76
C TRP A 118 6.22 17.48 -3.00
N ALA A 119 6.22 16.35 -3.69
CA ALA A 119 7.00 16.17 -4.91
C ALA A 119 6.51 17.08 -6.06
N GLU A 120 5.20 17.33 -6.17
CA GLU A 120 4.62 18.24 -7.17
C GLU A 120 5.16 19.68 -7.04
N ILE A 121 5.49 20.12 -5.82
CA ILE A 121 6.11 21.42 -5.57
C ILE A 121 7.65 21.34 -5.50
N GLY A 122 8.23 20.20 -5.89
CA GLY A 122 9.68 20.01 -5.96
C GLY A 122 10.38 19.93 -4.60
N ARG A 123 9.68 19.43 -3.57
CA ARG A 123 10.18 19.37 -2.19
C ARG A 123 10.06 17.96 -1.61
N LYS A 124 10.82 17.69 -0.55
CA LYS A 124 10.64 16.48 0.28
C LYS A 124 9.46 16.65 1.22
N VAL A 125 8.91 15.52 1.70
CA VAL A 125 7.87 15.53 2.72
C VAL A 125 8.35 16.31 3.94
N ASN A 126 7.52 17.23 4.42
CA ASN A 126 7.80 18.12 5.55
C ASN A 126 9.00 19.06 5.35
N GLU A 127 9.37 19.35 4.09
CA GLU A 127 10.39 20.33 3.77
C GLU A 127 9.80 21.75 3.75
N TRP A 128 9.50 22.25 4.95
CA TRP A 128 9.06 23.62 5.17
C TRP A 128 10.20 24.63 4.93
N ARG A 129 9.85 25.80 4.40
CA ARG A 129 10.79 26.90 4.09
C ARG A 129 10.27 28.23 4.60
N GLU A 130 11.20 29.14 4.84
CA GLU A 130 10.88 30.53 5.16
C GLU A 130 10.13 31.17 3.99
N GLY A 131 9.05 31.90 4.30
CA GLY A 131 8.15 32.50 3.32
C GLY A 131 7.00 31.60 2.86
N ASP A 132 6.91 30.36 3.33
CA ASP A 132 5.73 29.52 3.07
C ASP A 132 4.49 30.10 3.74
N ILE A 133 3.36 30.11 3.02
CA ILE A 133 2.05 30.41 3.60
C ILE A 133 1.38 29.12 4.02
N VAL A 134 1.01 29.06 5.30
CA VAL A 134 0.38 27.92 5.96
C VAL A 134 -0.98 28.31 6.50
N GLU A 135 -1.92 27.37 6.53
CA GLU A 135 -3.25 27.53 7.13
C GLU A 135 -3.31 26.71 8.41
N ARG A 136 -3.70 27.35 9.52
CA ARG A 136 -3.94 26.68 10.79
C ARG A 136 -5.31 25.99 10.79
N LEU A 137 -5.53 25.06 11.72
CA LEU A 137 -6.82 24.32 11.87
C LEU A 137 -8.08 25.21 11.97
N ASP A 138 -7.96 26.46 12.39
CA ASP A 138 -9.06 27.43 12.46
C ASP A 138 -9.24 28.27 11.19
N GLY A 139 -8.48 27.99 10.13
CA GLY A 139 -8.51 28.68 8.84
C GLY A 139 -7.68 29.96 8.80
N GLU A 140 -6.92 30.28 9.87
CA GLU A 140 -6.04 31.45 9.86
C GLU A 140 -4.80 31.18 8.99
N LEU A 141 -4.57 32.07 8.02
CA LEU A 141 -3.36 32.05 7.19
C LEU A 141 -2.21 32.72 7.91
N MET A 142 -1.08 32.02 7.99
CA MET A 142 0.15 32.51 8.59
C MET A 142 1.35 32.27 7.65
N GLU A 143 2.44 32.97 7.91
CA GLU A 143 3.68 32.80 7.17
C GLU A 143 4.75 32.18 8.07
N ILE A 144 5.53 31.24 7.52
CA ILE A 144 6.76 30.78 8.17
C ILE A 144 7.78 31.91 8.06
N THR A 145 7.94 32.70 9.12
CA THR A 145 8.76 33.91 9.10
C THR A 145 10.24 33.64 9.26
N ARG A 146 10.63 32.48 9.79
CA ARG A 146 12.03 32.09 9.95
C ARG A 146 12.22 30.59 10.07
N MET A 147 13.29 30.06 9.48
CA MET A 147 13.78 28.71 9.78
C MET A 147 15.07 28.80 10.60
N ALA A 148 15.07 28.31 11.83
CA ALA A 148 16.28 28.24 12.65
C ALA A 148 16.78 26.80 12.80
N ILE A 149 18.04 26.65 13.18
CA ILE A 149 18.72 25.36 13.35
C ILE A 149 19.24 25.28 14.78
N ASN A 150 18.97 24.18 15.47
CA ASN A 150 19.45 24.00 16.84
C ASN A 150 20.90 23.48 16.85
N THR A 151 21.49 23.33 18.03
CA THR A 151 22.86 22.81 18.19
C THR A 151 23.04 21.38 17.69
N SER A 152 21.96 20.62 17.54
CA SER A 152 21.96 19.27 16.97
C SER A 152 21.76 19.25 15.44
N GLY A 153 21.59 20.41 14.80
CA GLY A 153 21.35 20.51 13.36
C GLY A 153 19.88 20.36 12.94
N ASN A 154 18.95 20.22 13.89
CA ASN A 154 17.52 20.10 13.58
C ASN A 154 16.94 21.47 13.24
N LYS A 155 16.17 21.52 12.16
CA LYS A 155 15.46 22.72 11.72
C LYS A 155 14.16 22.88 12.51
N PHE A 156 13.80 24.12 12.82
CA PHE A 156 12.52 24.47 13.43
C PHE A 156 11.97 25.76 12.83
N PRO A 157 10.68 25.77 12.42
CA PRO A 157 10.00 26.94 11.89
C PRO A 157 9.60 27.91 13.01
N PHE A 158 9.54 29.19 12.65
CA PHE A 158 8.84 30.22 13.39
C PHE A 158 7.60 30.63 12.62
N VAL A 159 6.45 30.58 13.28
CA VAL A 159 5.17 31.07 12.75
C VAL A 159 4.67 32.14 13.72
N ASP A 160 4.52 33.38 13.23
CA ASP A 160 4.20 34.56 14.04
C ASP A 160 5.06 34.69 15.32
N SER A 161 6.39 34.56 15.16
CA SER A 161 7.37 34.62 16.26
C SER A 161 7.31 33.45 17.27
N VAL A 162 6.42 32.48 17.08
CA VAL A 162 6.36 31.26 17.89
C VAL A 162 7.22 30.18 17.26
N GLN A 163 8.18 29.66 18.03
CA GLN A 163 8.97 28.50 17.65
C GLN A 163 8.12 27.23 17.73
N MET A 164 8.14 26.42 16.68
CA MET A 164 7.42 25.15 16.63
C MET A 164 8.35 24.00 16.25
N THR A 165 8.03 22.76 16.63
CA THR A 165 8.68 21.58 16.03
C THR A 165 8.04 21.27 14.68
N ILE A 166 8.70 20.44 13.87
CA ILE A 166 8.15 20.03 12.57
C ILE A 166 6.91 19.16 12.78
N GLU A 167 6.91 18.29 13.78
CA GLU A 167 5.77 17.45 14.14
C GLU A 167 4.55 18.31 14.51
N HIS A 168 4.76 19.30 15.37
CA HIS A 168 3.69 20.22 15.78
C HIS A 168 3.20 21.09 14.62
N LEU A 169 4.09 21.45 13.67
CA LEU A 169 3.67 22.15 12.45
C LEU A 169 2.77 21.23 11.60
N ASN A 170 3.16 19.97 11.37
CA ASN A 170 2.37 19.03 10.56
C ASN A 170 1.00 18.70 11.18
N GLU A 171 0.90 18.66 12.51
CA GLU A 171 -0.35 18.35 13.22
C GLU A 171 -1.38 19.48 13.17
N HIS A 172 -0.93 20.73 13.03
CA HIS A 172 -1.79 21.91 13.16
C HIS A 172 -1.85 22.81 11.93
N PHE A 173 -1.02 22.56 10.92
CA PHE A 173 -0.89 23.41 9.75
C PHE A 173 -0.92 22.62 8.45
N THR A 174 -1.54 23.25 7.44
CA THR A 174 -1.50 22.78 6.06
C THR A 174 -0.74 23.79 5.20
N LEU A 175 0.17 23.32 4.34
CA LEU A 175 0.83 24.20 3.36
C LEU A 175 -0.18 24.70 2.33
N VAL A 176 -0.36 26.01 2.22
CA VAL A 176 -1.26 26.63 1.24
C VAL A 176 -0.50 27.11 0.01
N CYS A 177 0.60 27.83 0.22
CA CYS A 177 1.40 28.38 -0.87
C CYS A 177 2.89 28.24 -0.54
N PRO A 178 3.64 27.37 -1.23
CA PRO A 178 5.08 27.31 -1.05
C PRO A 178 5.72 28.61 -1.53
N ILE A 179 6.79 29.04 -0.87
CA ILE A 179 7.52 30.25 -1.26
C ILE A 179 7.91 30.22 -2.74
N GLU A 180 8.21 29.07 -3.36
CA GLU A 180 8.55 28.98 -4.80
C GLU A 180 7.42 29.41 -5.75
N ASN A 181 6.16 29.40 -5.29
CA ASN A 181 4.99 29.72 -6.12
C ASN A 181 4.37 31.09 -5.82
N ARG A 182 4.95 31.85 -4.87
CA ARG A 182 4.49 33.21 -4.54
C ARG A 182 4.78 34.21 -5.68
N PHE A 183 3.86 35.13 -5.93
CA PHE A 183 4.02 36.19 -6.93
C PHE A 183 4.74 37.44 -6.40
N ASP A 184 4.72 37.64 -5.09
CA ASP A 184 5.24 38.82 -4.39
C ASP A 184 6.71 38.69 -3.98
N LYS A 185 7.46 37.84 -4.69
CA LYS A 185 8.89 37.61 -4.46
C LYS A 185 9.80 38.61 -5.16
#